data_AF-B8XLU7-F1
#
_entry.id   AF-B8XLU7-F1
#
_cell.length_a   1.000
_cell.length_b   1.000
_cell.length_c   1.000
_cell.angle_alpha   90.00
_cell.angle_beta   90.00
_cell.angle_gamma   90.00
#
_symmetry.space_group_name_H-M   'P 1'
#
loop_
_entity.id
_entity.type
_entity.pdbx_description
1 polymer ?
#
loop_
_entity_poly.entity_id
_entity_poly.type
_entity_poly.pdbx_seq_one_letter_code
_entity_poly.pdbx_strand_id
1 'polypeptide(L)'
;KSNIGHTQAAAGVGGMIKMIMAMRHGTLPRTLHAETATTAIDWSSGAMALLTERLPWPERDRPARAAVSSFGVSGTNAHIILEAPGTDDGTSATVLPPSADVPRPWLLAARTPDALRGQAQRLYDLLSARPELRDADIEFSLRTGRTPFDHRAVITGDDRETRTGALAALARDERSPHVVTGQAVRGDAVFDFPGQGSQWIGMGLDLYETYPVFAEHLRVCEEALDPYVDWSLLSVLRGEADAPSLDRVDVVQPALFAVMVSLAHLWRSLGVQPAAVIGHSQGEIAAAHVAGALSLEDAARIVAQRSRALRGLSGRGAMAAVSMSAEEAARRIENLRSTDNGGRGGEDGSAGTDRRTGTDRRTGDGGGALSVAAVNGPASTVVAGSPDAVDAFLDQAEADGFQTRRLPVDYASHSAQMEEIQQGLLDILADVTARPGTIPFYSTVTADVMDTAGLDTAYWYRNLR
;
A
#
# COMPACT_ATOMS: atom_id res chain seq x y z
N LYS A 1 -52.54 8.61 -11.07
CA LYS A 1 -53.65 7.97 -10.33
C LYS A 1 -54.30 6.86 -11.16
N SER A 2 -54.66 7.11 -12.43
CA SER A 2 -55.19 6.08 -13.35
C SER A 2 -54.41 4.75 -13.38
N ASN A 3 -53.08 4.78 -13.19
CA ASN A 3 -52.24 3.58 -13.25
C ASN A 3 -51.99 2.91 -11.88
N ILE A 4 -51.95 3.68 -10.79
CA ILE A 4 -51.44 3.22 -9.47
C ILE A 4 -52.40 3.56 -8.31
N GLY A 5 -53.63 3.98 -8.62
CA GLY A 5 -54.59 4.47 -7.64
C GLY A 5 -54.21 5.82 -7.01
N HIS A 6 -54.91 6.16 -5.92
CA HIS A 6 -54.61 7.35 -5.12
C HIS A 6 -53.72 6.96 -3.93
N THR A 7 -52.42 7.22 -4.04
CA THR A 7 -51.39 6.90 -3.02
C THR A 7 -51.37 7.87 -1.82
N GLN A 8 -52.53 8.43 -1.48
CA GLN A 8 -52.74 9.39 -0.40
C GLN A 8 -51.64 10.47 -0.34
N ALA A 9 -50.86 10.52 0.75
CA ALA A 9 -49.79 11.50 0.97
C ALA A 9 -48.70 11.46 -0.14
N ALA A 10 -48.48 10.32 -0.78
CA ALA A 10 -47.51 10.17 -1.86
C ALA A 10 -48.07 10.54 -3.26
N ALA A 11 -49.32 11.00 -3.36
CA ALA A 11 -49.94 11.28 -4.66
C ALA A 11 -49.25 12.42 -5.42
N GLY A 12 -48.82 13.47 -4.71
CA GLY A 12 -48.09 14.59 -5.30
C GLY A 12 -46.74 14.18 -5.88
N VAL A 13 -45.91 13.53 -5.06
CA VAL A 13 -44.58 13.04 -5.51
C VAL A 13 -44.69 11.95 -6.58
N GLY A 14 -45.72 11.11 -6.55
CA GLY A 14 -45.99 10.16 -7.64
C GLY A 14 -46.25 10.86 -8.98
N GLY A 15 -46.95 12.00 -8.96
CA GLY A 15 -47.10 12.88 -10.13
C GLY A 15 -45.78 13.48 -10.60
N MET A 16 -44.92 13.90 -9.66
CA MET A 16 -43.58 14.40 -9.97
C MET A 16 -42.70 13.36 -10.65
N ILE A 17 -42.60 12.16 -10.06
CA ILE A 17 -41.79 11.06 -10.60
C ILE A 17 -42.25 10.72 -12.02
N LYS A 18 -43.58 10.62 -12.25
CA LYS A 18 -44.15 10.42 -13.58
C LYS A 18 -43.61 11.46 -14.57
N MET A 19 -43.66 12.74 -14.21
CA MET A 19 -43.28 13.81 -15.13
C MET A 19 -41.77 13.93 -15.33
N ILE A 20 -40.96 13.72 -14.30
CA ILE A 20 -39.49 13.67 -14.43
C ILE A 20 -39.08 12.52 -15.36
N MET A 21 -39.68 11.35 -15.21
CA MET A 21 -39.40 10.21 -16.10
C MET A 21 -39.89 10.47 -17.52
N ALA A 22 -41.06 11.10 -17.69
CA ALA A 22 -41.57 11.49 -19.01
C ALA A 22 -40.62 12.46 -19.73
N MET A 23 -40.06 13.44 -19.01
CA MET A 23 -39.04 14.36 -19.56
C MET A 23 -37.74 13.62 -19.92
N ARG A 24 -37.22 12.77 -19.02
CA ARG A 24 -35.98 11.99 -19.25
C ARG A 24 -36.08 11.07 -20.47
N HIS A 25 -37.25 10.51 -20.73
CA HIS A 25 -37.50 9.60 -21.85
C HIS A 25 -38.11 10.29 -23.08
N GLY A 26 -38.25 11.61 -23.08
CA GLY A 26 -38.86 12.36 -24.19
C GLY A 26 -40.26 11.85 -24.58
N THR A 27 -41.03 11.34 -23.62
CA THR A 27 -42.32 10.69 -23.90
C THR A 27 -43.36 10.97 -22.81
N LEU A 28 -44.55 11.42 -23.21
CA LEU A 28 -45.74 11.53 -22.37
C LEU A 28 -46.51 10.20 -22.31
N PRO A 29 -46.66 9.57 -21.13
CA PRO A 29 -47.42 8.32 -21.00
C PRO A 29 -48.92 8.58 -20.93
N ARG A 30 -49.71 7.66 -21.53
CA ARG A 30 -51.17 7.74 -21.53
C ARG A 30 -51.78 7.71 -20.13
N THR A 31 -52.90 8.42 -19.95
CA THR A 31 -53.82 8.23 -18.83
C THR A 31 -54.84 7.14 -19.19
N LEU A 32 -55.15 6.26 -18.25
CA LEU A 32 -56.12 5.17 -18.46
C LEU A 32 -57.54 5.65 -18.13
N HIS A 33 -58.55 4.98 -18.68
CA HIS A 33 -59.97 5.24 -18.44
C HIS A 33 -60.40 6.64 -18.86
N ALA A 34 -59.87 7.10 -19.98
CA ALA A 34 -60.06 8.45 -20.52
C ALA A 34 -60.49 8.43 -22.00
N GLU A 35 -60.87 7.27 -22.53
CA GLU A 35 -61.32 7.09 -23.91
C GLU A 35 -62.60 7.88 -24.19
N THR A 36 -63.46 8.00 -23.18
CA THR A 36 -64.62 8.91 -23.18
C THR A 36 -64.38 10.02 -22.15
N ALA A 37 -64.21 11.25 -22.61
CA ALA A 37 -64.02 12.40 -21.73
C ALA A 37 -65.30 12.71 -20.93
N THR A 38 -65.15 13.26 -19.72
CA THR A 38 -66.31 13.69 -18.92
C THR A 38 -67.06 14.84 -19.60
N THR A 39 -68.39 14.78 -19.57
CA THR A 39 -69.28 15.82 -20.11
C THR A 39 -69.41 17.04 -19.19
N ALA A 40 -68.86 16.98 -17.97
CA ALA A 40 -68.87 18.09 -17.02
C ALA A 40 -67.85 19.20 -17.35
N ILE A 41 -66.98 18.99 -18.35
CA ILE A 41 -65.95 19.93 -18.80
C ILE A 41 -66.16 20.19 -20.29
N ASP A 42 -66.10 21.45 -20.71
CA ASP A 42 -66.07 21.83 -22.11
C ASP A 42 -64.66 21.71 -22.70
N TRP A 43 -64.45 20.65 -23.49
CA TRP A 43 -63.18 20.35 -24.15
C TRP A 43 -63.00 21.08 -25.49
N SER A 44 -64.03 21.75 -26.01
CA SER A 44 -64.04 22.34 -27.37
C SER A 44 -63.17 23.59 -27.50
N SER A 45 -62.79 24.21 -26.38
CA SER A 45 -61.92 25.41 -26.33
C SER A 45 -60.47 25.16 -26.79
N GLY A 46 -60.03 23.90 -26.89
CA GLY A 46 -58.74 23.51 -27.47
C GLY A 46 -57.49 23.78 -26.62
N ALA A 47 -57.62 24.38 -25.44
CA ALA A 47 -56.47 24.70 -24.58
C ALA A 47 -55.90 23.47 -23.82
N MET A 48 -56.66 22.38 -23.72
CA MET A 48 -56.28 21.16 -23.00
C MET A 48 -56.74 19.91 -23.75
N ALA A 49 -55.90 18.87 -23.74
CA ALA A 49 -56.24 17.55 -24.27
C ALA A 49 -55.85 16.45 -23.27
N LEU A 50 -56.68 15.39 -23.20
CA LEU A 50 -56.36 14.21 -22.42
C LEU A 50 -55.32 13.37 -23.18
N LEU A 51 -54.31 12.87 -22.46
CA LEU A 51 -53.31 11.95 -23.01
C LEU A 51 -53.89 10.53 -23.11
N THR A 52 -54.79 10.27 -24.06
CA THR A 52 -55.40 8.95 -24.26
C THR A 52 -54.44 7.92 -24.88
N GLU A 53 -53.36 8.40 -25.49
CA GLU A 53 -52.29 7.59 -26.06
C GLU A 53 -50.90 8.04 -25.58
N ARG A 54 -49.88 7.23 -25.88
CA ARG A 54 -48.48 7.56 -25.58
C ARG A 54 -48.00 8.52 -26.68
N LEU A 55 -47.54 9.71 -26.29
CA LEU A 55 -47.10 10.75 -27.24
C LEU A 55 -45.63 11.10 -27.02
N PRO A 56 -44.86 11.43 -28.08
CA PRO A 56 -43.55 12.05 -27.90
C PRO A 56 -43.70 13.36 -27.13
N TRP A 57 -42.68 13.73 -26.35
CA TRP A 57 -42.64 15.05 -25.75
C TRP A 57 -42.50 16.10 -26.86
N PRO A 58 -43.33 17.15 -26.91
CA PRO A 58 -43.26 18.14 -27.99
C PRO A 58 -41.90 18.83 -28.02
N GLU A 59 -41.20 18.72 -29.15
CA GLU A 59 -39.97 19.46 -29.40
C GLU A 59 -40.27 20.97 -29.49
N ARG A 60 -39.53 21.76 -28.72
CA ARG A 60 -39.65 23.21 -28.65
C ARG A 60 -38.27 23.81 -28.43
N ASP A 61 -38.07 25.05 -28.86
CA ASP A 61 -36.86 25.85 -28.59
C ASP A 61 -36.83 26.38 -27.14
N ARG A 62 -37.16 25.51 -26.18
CA ARG A 62 -37.15 25.78 -24.74
C ARG A 62 -37.14 24.47 -23.97
N PRO A 63 -36.63 24.48 -22.73
CA PRO A 63 -36.69 23.30 -21.86
C PRO A 63 -38.11 22.75 -21.71
N ALA A 64 -38.20 21.42 -21.66
CA ALA A 64 -39.45 20.73 -21.39
C ALA A 64 -40.00 21.15 -20.01
N ARG A 65 -41.25 21.63 -19.97
CA ARG A 65 -41.93 22.05 -18.74
C ARG A 65 -43.21 21.24 -18.52
N ALA A 66 -43.48 20.91 -17.26
CA ALA A 66 -44.77 20.34 -16.86
C ALA A 66 -45.16 20.86 -15.49
N ALA A 67 -46.45 20.84 -15.19
CA ALA A 67 -46.96 21.18 -13.88
C ALA A 67 -47.56 19.95 -13.19
N VAL A 68 -47.41 19.87 -11.87
CA VAL A 68 -48.05 18.86 -11.02
C VAL A 68 -48.90 19.57 -9.98
N SER A 69 -50.18 19.22 -9.91
CA SER A 69 -51.12 19.76 -8.93
C SER A 69 -51.54 18.67 -7.94
N SER A 70 -51.68 19.04 -6.67
CA SER A 70 -52.21 18.18 -5.62
C SER A 70 -53.13 18.98 -4.70
N PHE A 71 -54.37 18.51 -4.54
CA PHE A 71 -55.42 19.16 -3.78
C PHE A 71 -55.83 18.27 -2.62
N GLY A 72 -55.57 18.70 -1.39
CA GLY A 72 -55.90 17.97 -0.18
C GLY A 72 -57.36 18.16 0.21
N VAL A 73 -57.94 17.15 0.86
CA VAL A 73 -59.33 17.22 1.36
C VAL A 73 -59.54 18.34 2.39
N SER A 74 -58.48 18.76 3.08
CA SER A 74 -58.49 19.92 3.99
C SER A 74 -58.67 21.27 3.29
N GLY A 75 -58.64 21.31 1.96
CA GLY A 75 -58.62 22.54 1.16
C GLY A 75 -57.22 23.10 0.90
N THR A 76 -56.16 22.46 1.41
CA THR A 76 -54.77 22.86 1.12
C THR A 76 -54.37 22.41 -0.27
N ASN A 77 -53.91 23.35 -1.10
CA ASN A 77 -53.55 23.13 -2.50
C ASN A 77 -52.06 23.35 -2.71
N ALA A 78 -51.42 22.49 -3.50
CA ALA A 78 -50.05 22.64 -3.95
C ALA A 78 -49.97 22.52 -5.48
N HIS A 79 -49.17 23.39 -6.09
CA HIS A 79 -48.91 23.41 -7.52
C HIS A 79 -47.42 23.65 -7.75
N ILE A 80 -46.78 22.80 -8.53
CA ILE A 80 -45.35 22.89 -8.81
C ILE A 80 -45.12 22.87 -10.31
N ILE A 81 -44.11 23.60 -10.75
CA ILE A 81 -43.64 23.64 -12.13
C ILE A 81 -42.29 22.92 -12.16
N LEU A 82 -42.18 21.93 -13.04
CA LEU A 82 -40.98 21.18 -13.33
C LEU A 82 -40.43 21.66 -14.67
N GLU A 83 -39.11 21.80 -14.74
CA GLU A 83 -38.38 22.12 -15.95
C GLU A 83 -37.26 21.10 -16.12
N ALA A 84 -37.09 20.56 -17.31
CA ALA A 84 -35.93 19.73 -17.63
C ALA A 84 -34.65 20.57 -17.51
N PRO A 85 -33.54 20.01 -17.01
CA PRO A 85 -32.28 20.74 -16.98
C PRO A 85 -31.94 21.19 -18.41
N GLY A 86 -31.40 22.39 -18.54
CA GLY A 86 -30.88 22.86 -19.81
C GLY A 86 -29.86 21.87 -20.37
N THR A 87 -29.77 21.75 -21.68
CA THR A 87 -28.57 21.21 -22.32
C THR A 87 -27.50 22.26 -22.14
N ASP A 88 -26.90 22.34 -20.94
CA ASP A 88 -25.64 23.05 -20.84
C ASP A 88 -24.70 22.33 -21.82
N ASP A 89 -24.32 23.02 -22.89
CA ASP A 89 -23.08 22.78 -23.66
C ASP A 89 -21.88 23.07 -22.76
N GLY A 90 -21.94 22.60 -21.51
CA GLY A 90 -20.93 22.74 -20.50
C GLY A 90 -19.71 22.07 -21.08
N THR A 91 -18.77 22.93 -21.49
CA THR A 91 -17.37 22.64 -21.82
C THR A 91 -17.05 21.25 -21.32
N SER A 92 -17.03 20.29 -22.23
CA SER A 92 -16.43 19.00 -21.99
C SER A 92 -15.00 19.33 -21.64
N ALA A 93 -14.75 19.59 -20.36
CA ALA A 93 -13.42 19.69 -19.83
C ALA A 93 -12.84 18.36 -20.28
N THR A 94 -11.92 18.45 -21.23
CA THR A 94 -11.12 17.34 -21.68
C THR A 94 -10.24 17.01 -20.48
N VAL A 95 -10.85 16.38 -19.47
CA VAL A 95 -10.15 15.60 -18.49
C VAL A 95 -9.56 14.52 -19.36
N LEU A 96 -8.28 14.71 -19.69
CA LEU A 96 -7.48 13.68 -20.33
C LEU A 96 -7.81 12.39 -19.57
N PRO A 97 -8.30 11.34 -20.25
CA PRO A 97 -8.55 10.09 -19.58
C PRO A 97 -7.25 9.71 -18.86
N PRO A 98 -7.29 9.35 -17.56
CA PRO A 98 -6.13 8.72 -16.96
C PRO A 98 -5.71 7.57 -17.88
N SER A 99 -4.39 7.40 -18.07
CA SER A 99 -3.80 6.41 -18.99
C SER A 99 -4.58 5.10 -18.97
N ALA A 100 -4.74 4.46 -20.14
CA ALA A 100 -5.46 3.20 -20.28
C ALA A 100 -4.94 2.12 -19.31
N ASP A 101 -3.68 2.25 -18.88
CA ASP A 101 -2.93 1.25 -18.13
C ASP A 101 -2.99 1.40 -16.60
N VAL A 102 -3.69 2.41 -16.05
CA VAL A 102 -3.85 2.49 -14.58
C VAL A 102 -4.87 1.46 -14.11
N PRO A 103 -4.54 0.59 -13.12
CA PRO A 103 -5.48 -0.37 -12.56
C PRO A 103 -6.80 0.26 -12.10
N ARG A 104 -7.93 -0.34 -12.50
CA ARG A 104 -9.28 0.19 -12.24
C ARG A 104 -10.10 -0.76 -11.37
N PRO A 105 -9.79 -0.87 -10.06
CA PRO A 105 -10.53 -1.76 -9.18
C PRO A 105 -12.00 -1.31 -9.06
N TRP A 106 -12.93 -2.25 -9.09
CA TRP A 106 -14.33 -1.96 -8.76
C TRP A 106 -14.57 -2.20 -7.28
N LEU A 107 -14.99 -1.13 -6.61
CA LEU A 107 -15.21 -1.10 -5.17
C LEU A 107 -16.68 -1.37 -4.86
N LEU A 108 -16.96 -2.43 -4.10
CA LEU A 108 -18.29 -2.74 -3.61
C LEU A 108 -18.32 -2.67 -2.09
N ALA A 109 -19.41 -2.17 -1.54
CA ALA A 109 -19.62 -2.13 -0.10
C ALA A 109 -21.10 -2.40 0.24
N ALA A 110 -21.33 -3.07 1.36
CA ALA A 110 -22.66 -3.29 1.93
C ALA A 110 -22.62 -3.42 3.46
N ARG A 111 -23.80 -3.35 4.10
CA ARG A 111 -23.95 -3.50 5.55
C ARG A 111 -23.84 -4.93 6.05
N THR A 112 -23.98 -5.92 5.17
CA THR A 112 -23.88 -7.34 5.49
C THR A 112 -23.21 -8.10 4.34
N PRO A 113 -22.65 -9.30 4.58
CA PRO A 113 -22.11 -10.14 3.51
C PRO A 113 -23.15 -10.47 2.43
N ASP A 114 -24.38 -10.82 2.82
CA ASP A 114 -25.45 -11.13 1.85
C ASP A 114 -25.83 -9.92 0.98
N ALA A 115 -25.86 -8.72 1.57
CA ALA A 115 -26.12 -7.50 0.82
C ALA A 115 -24.97 -7.16 -0.13
N LEU A 116 -23.73 -7.54 0.20
CA LEU A 116 -22.56 -7.38 -0.66
C LEU A 116 -22.66 -8.30 -1.89
N ARG A 117 -23.04 -9.57 -1.67
CA ARG A 117 -23.32 -10.52 -2.77
C ARG A 117 -24.48 -10.04 -3.65
N GLY A 118 -25.55 -9.55 -3.04
CA GLY A 118 -26.66 -8.93 -3.78
C GLY A 118 -26.25 -7.68 -4.56
N GLN A 119 -25.30 -6.89 -4.06
CA GLN A 119 -24.75 -5.74 -4.80
C GLN A 119 -23.90 -6.19 -5.98
N ALA A 120 -23.11 -7.26 -5.83
CA ALA A 120 -22.35 -7.86 -6.91
C ALA A 120 -23.27 -8.36 -8.02
N GLN A 121 -24.35 -9.08 -7.67
CA GLN A 121 -25.35 -9.56 -8.64
C GLN A 121 -26.01 -8.40 -9.40
N ARG A 122 -26.47 -7.36 -8.69
CA ARG A 122 -27.09 -6.19 -9.34
C ARG A 122 -26.15 -5.48 -10.30
N LEU A 123 -24.87 -5.37 -9.95
CA LEU A 123 -23.88 -4.78 -10.84
C LEU A 123 -23.63 -5.68 -12.05
N TYR A 124 -23.48 -6.99 -11.85
CA TYR A 124 -23.38 -7.96 -12.94
C TYR A 124 -24.55 -7.83 -13.92
N ASP A 125 -25.79 -7.87 -13.42
CA ASP A 125 -27.00 -7.78 -14.25
C ASP A 125 -27.05 -6.46 -15.04
N LEU A 126 -26.67 -5.35 -14.40
CA LEU A 126 -26.60 -4.04 -15.06
C LEU A 126 -25.61 -4.05 -16.22
N LEU A 127 -24.40 -4.60 -15.99
CA LEU A 127 -23.35 -4.62 -16.99
C LEU A 127 -23.66 -5.60 -18.14
N SER A 128 -24.32 -6.71 -17.84
CA SER A 128 -24.85 -7.63 -18.87
C SER A 128 -25.94 -6.97 -19.72
N ALA A 129 -26.82 -6.16 -19.11
CA ALA A 129 -27.89 -5.47 -19.82
C ALA A 129 -27.42 -4.21 -20.57
N ARG A 130 -26.28 -3.63 -20.18
CA ARG A 130 -25.73 -2.37 -20.69
C ARG A 130 -24.23 -2.50 -20.99
N PRO A 131 -23.84 -3.32 -21.98
CA PRO A 131 -22.43 -3.58 -22.31
C PRO A 131 -21.69 -2.33 -22.83
N GLU A 132 -22.40 -1.28 -23.24
CA GLU A 132 -21.83 -0.03 -23.73
C GLU A 132 -21.33 0.91 -22.62
N LEU A 133 -21.56 0.60 -21.35
CA LEU A 133 -21.07 1.42 -20.23
C LEU A 133 -19.56 1.35 -20.11
N ARG A 134 -18.90 2.52 -20.14
CA ARG A 134 -17.44 2.65 -20.06
C ARG A 134 -16.92 2.27 -18.67
N ASP A 135 -15.81 1.55 -18.63
CA ASP A 135 -15.15 1.11 -17.39
C ASP A 135 -14.80 2.28 -16.46
N ALA A 136 -14.32 3.38 -17.02
CA ALA A 136 -13.97 4.58 -16.26
C ALA A 136 -15.20 5.19 -15.54
N ASP A 137 -16.37 5.20 -16.17
CA ASP A 137 -17.58 5.75 -15.57
C ASP A 137 -18.10 4.84 -14.44
N ILE A 138 -17.93 3.52 -14.59
CA ILE A 138 -18.31 2.54 -13.58
C ILE A 138 -17.40 2.62 -12.37
N GLU A 139 -16.08 2.61 -12.59
CA GLU A 139 -15.07 2.80 -11.55
C GLU A 139 -15.33 4.11 -10.79
N PHE A 140 -15.49 5.22 -11.52
CA PHE A 140 -15.81 6.53 -10.94
C PHE A 140 -17.09 6.48 -10.10
N SER A 141 -18.17 5.93 -10.65
CA SER A 141 -19.47 5.85 -9.97
C SER A 141 -19.43 4.98 -8.71
N LEU A 142 -18.67 3.89 -8.72
CA LEU A 142 -18.49 3.01 -7.57
C LEU A 142 -17.66 3.68 -6.48
N ARG A 143 -16.64 4.47 -6.86
CA ARG A 143 -15.77 5.19 -5.94
C ARG A 143 -16.44 6.40 -5.30
N THR A 144 -17.16 7.23 -6.09
CA THR A 144 -17.63 8.55 -5.63
C THR A 144 -19.12 8.59 -5.30
N GLY A 145 -19.91 7.71 -5.92
CA GLY A 145 -21.37 7.74 -5.84
C GLY A 145 -21.98 6.70 -4.89
N ARG A 146 -21.17 6.04 -4.06
CA ARG A 146 -21.63 4.95 -3.16
C ARG A 146 -21.18 5.18 -1.73
N THR A 147 -21.99 4.72 -0.78
CA THR A 147 -21.69 4.78 0.65
C THR A 147 -20.68 3.67 1.01
N PRO A 148 -19.55 4.00 1.68
CA PRO A 148 -18.49 3.03 1.99
C PRO A 148 -18.81 2.23 3.26
N PHE A 149 -19.79 1.31 3.18
CA PHE A 149 -20.15 0.41 4.28
C PHE A 149 -18.99 -0.52 4.71
N ASP A 150 -19.22 -1.26 5.80
CA ASP A 150 -18.18 -2.03 6.48
C ASP A 150 -17.81 -3.33 5.74
N HIS A 151 -18.75 -4.05 5.13
CA HIS A 151 -18.41 -5.24 4.33
C HIS A 151 -18.03 -4.80 2.92
N ARG A 152 -16.80 -5.07 2.51
CA ARG A 152 -16.22 -4.56 1.26
C ARG A 152 -15.72 -5.70 0.38
N ALA A 153 -15.80 -5.47 -0.92
CA ALA A 153 -15.11 -6.26 -1.92
C ALA A 153 -14.38 -5.34 -2.90
N VAL A 154 -13.19 -5.75 -3.30
CA VAL A 154 -12.42 -5.14 -4.38
C VAL A 154 -12.34 -6.16 -5.51
N ILE A 155 -12.88 -5.78 -6.67
CA ILE A 155 -12.80 -6.58 -7.88
C ILE A 155 -11.66 -6.06 -8.74
N THR A 156 -10.76 -6.94 -9.12
CA THR A 156 -9.58 -6.64 -9.95
C THR A 156 -9.65 -7.41 -11.27
N GLY A 157 -8.64 -7.23 -12.13
CA GLY A 157 -8.57 -7.80 -13.47
C GLY A 157 -8.25 -6.70 -14.48
N ASP A 158 -7.60 -7.07 -15.58
CA ASP A 158 -7.11 -6.11 -16.57
C ASP A 158 -8.21 -5.74 -17.57
N ASP A 159 -9.08 -6.70 -17.88
CA ASP A 159 -10.18 -6.52 -18.82
C ASP A 159 -11.58 -6.60 -18.16
N ARG A 160 -12.58 -6.21 -18.95
CA ARG A 160 -13.99 -6.17 -18.56
C ARG A 160 -14.54 -7.56 -18.23
N GLU A 161 -14.21 -8.57 -19.05
CA GLU A 161 -14.71 -9.92 -18.92
C GLU A 161 -14.27 -10.51 -17.57
N THR A 162 -12.97 -10.42 -17.25
CA THR A 162 -12.38 -10.83 -15.98
C THR A 162 -13.10 -10.20 -14.78
N ARG A 163 -13.30 -8.87 -14.80
CA ARG A 163 -14.01 -8.17 -13.72
C ARG A 163 -15.48 -8.60 -13.59
N THR A 164 -16.18 -8.81 -14.71
CA THR A 164 -17.58 -9.30 -14.65
C THR A 164 -17.69 -10.76 -14.19
N GLY A 165 -16.74 -11.61 -14.55
CA GLY A 165 -16.64 -12.99 -14.03
C GLY A 165 -16.41 -13.00 -12.53
N ALA A 166 -15.53 -12.13 -12.04
CA ALA A 166 -15.27 -11.94 -10.61
C ALA A 166 -16.51 -11.43 -9.84
N LEU A 167 -17.31 -10.51 -10.41
CA LEU A 167 -18.61 -10.12 -9.83
C LEU A 167 -19.56 -11.31 -9.72
N ALA A 168 -19.64 -12.14 -10.75
CA ALA A 168 -20.51 -13.31 -10.76
C ALA A 168 -20.07 -14.35 -9.71
N ALA A 169 -18.76 -14.58 -9.56
CA ALA A 169 -18.21 -15.42 -8.50
C ALA A 169 -18.56 -14.88 -7.11
N LEU A 170 -18.35 -13.59 -6.85
CA LEU A 170 -18.73 -12.95 -5.59
C LEU A 170 -20.23 -13.07 -5.32
N ALA A 171 -21.09 -12.88 -6.32
CA ALA A 171 -22.53 -13.02 -6.18
C ALA A 171 -22.95 -14.44 -5.77
N ARG A 172 -22.25 -15.47 -6.24
CA ARG A 172 -22.49 -16.89 -5.92
C ARG A 172 -21.74 -17.38 -4.67
N ASP A 173 -20.98 -16.52 -4.01
CA ASP A 173 -20.11 -16.89 -2.88
C ASP A 173 -18.99 -17.89 -3.27
N GLU A 174 -18.50 -17.77 -4.51
CA GLU A 174 -17.43 -18.58 -5.06
C GLU A 174 -16.07 -17.87 -4.92
N ARG A 175 -15.00 -18.65 -4.76
CA ARG A 175 -13.64 -18.10 -4.70
C ARG A 175 -13.20 -17.64 -6.09
N SER A 176 -12.54 -16.48 -6.15
CA SER A 176 -11.89 -15.98 -7.36
C SER A 176 -10.61 -15.25 -6.96
N PRO A 177 -9.50 -15.43 -7.70
CA PRO A 177 -8.26 -14.68 -7.45
C PRO A 177 -8.43 -13.17 -7.69
N HIS A 178 -9.49 -12.77 -8.40
CA HIS A 178 -9.79 -11.37 -8.73
C HIS A 178 -10.74 -10.71 -7.73
N VAL A 179 -11.09 -11.40 -6.63
CA VAL A 179 -11.99 -10.89 -5.59
C VAL A 179 -11.25 -10.90 -4.26
N VAL A 180 -11.08 -9.72 -3.67
CA VAL A 180 -10.64 -9.57 -2.29
C VAL A 180 -11.81 -9.05 -1.47
N THR A 181 -12.22 -9.79 -0.44
CA THR A 181 -13.25 -9.37 0.51
C THR A 181 -12.65 -9.04 1.86
N GLY A 182 -13.30 -8.14 2.59
CA GLY A 182 -12.88 -7.78 3.93
C GLY A 182 -13.93 -6.98 4.67
N GLN A 183 -13.71 -6.81 5.96
CA GLN A 183 -14.47 -5.89 6.79
C GLN A 183 -13.61 -4.67 7.10
N ALA A 184 -14.19 -3.47 6.99
CA ALA A 184 -13.51 -2.24 7.32
C ALA A 184 -13.15 -2.25 8.81
N VAL A 185 -11.86 -2.11 9.10
CA VAL A 185 -11.35 -1.85 10.45
C VAL A 185 -11.06 -0.37 10.55
N ARG A 186 -11.46 0.26 11.66
CA ARG A 186 -11.05 1.63 11.96
C ARG A 186 -9.65 1.60 12.55
N GLY A 187 -8.77 2.42 12.00
CA GLY A 187 -7.41 2.58 12.48
C GLY A 187 -6.63 3.47 11.53
N ASP A 188 -5.55 4.02 12.05
CA ASP A 188 -4.62 4.78 11.24
C ASP A 188 -3.58 3.85 10.60
N ALA A 189 -3.04 4.27 9.45
CA ALA A 189 -2.00 3.51 8.77
C ALA A 189 -0.65 3.73 9.44
N VAL A 190 0.13 2.65 9.59
CA VAL A 190 1.55 2.71 9.93
C VAL A 190 2.33 2.30 8.70
N PHE A 191 3.35 3.07 8.31
CA PHE A 191 4.27 2.65 7.26
C PHE A 191 5.46 1.92 7.88
N ASP A 192 5.60 0.65 7.51
CA ASP A 192 6.70 -0.22 7.91
C ASP A 192 7.73 -0.33 6.77
N PHE A 193 8.97 0.02 7.09
CA PHE A 193 10.09 0.06 6.16
C PHE A 193 11.04 -1.11 6.47
N PRO A 194 10.97 -2.22 5.72
CA PRO A 194 11.78 -3.40 6.00
C PRO A 194 13.28 -3.17 5.69
N GLY A 195 14.11 -4.06 6.22
CA GLY A 195 15.53 -4.14 5.88
C GLY A 195 15.78 -4.80 4.51
N GLN A 196 16.99 -5.33 4.33
CA GLN A 196 17.35 -6.12 3.15
C GLN A 196 16.63 -7.48 3.13
N GLY A 197 16.24 -7.96 1.95
CA GLY A 197 15.62 -9.26 1.73
C GLY A 197 14.37 -9.23 0.84
N SER A 198 13.80 -8.05 0.58
CA SER A 198 12.62 -7.85 -0.27
C SER A 198 12.96 -7.50 -1.73
N GLN A 199 14.24 -7.37 -2.07
CA GLN A 199 14.69 -6.98 -3.40
C GLN A 199 14.43 -8.07 -4.45
N TRP A 200 14.18 -7.64 -5.68
CA TRP A 200 14.14 -8.47 -6.88
C TRP A 200 14.42 -7.61 -8.11
N ILE A 201 14.98 -8.20 -9.17
CA ILE A 201 15.24 -7.48 -10.44
C ILE A 201 13.92 -7.12 -11.10
N GLY A 202 13.73 -5.84 -11.43
CA GLY A 202 12.50 -5.28 -11.97
C GLY A 202 11.61 -4.59 -10.93
N MET A 203 12.00 -4.57 -9.65
CA MET A 203 11.18 -3.96 -8.60
C MET A 203 10.88 -2.48 -8.89
N GLY A 204 9.60 -2.13 -8.87
CA GLY A 204 9.13 -0.76 -9.08
C GLY A 204 9.09 -0.28 -10.54
N LEU A 205 9.52 -1.06 -11.53
CA LEU A 205 9.54 -0.61 -12.93
C LEU A 205 8.13 -0.41 -13.52
N ASP A 206 7.20 -1.33 -13.26
CA ASP A 206 5.80 -1.16 -13.70
C ASP A 206 5.19 0.11 -13.08
N LEU A 207 5.55 0.43 -11.83
CA LEU A 207 5.10 1.65 -11.16
C LEU A 207 5.76 2.91 -11.76
N TYR A 208 7.03 2.82 -12.14
CA TYR A 208 7.76 3.89 -12.82
C TYR A 208 7.12 4.22 -14.18
N GLU A 209 6.64 3.22 -14.90
CA GLU A 209 5.95 3.42 -16.19
C GLU A 209 4.51 3.92 -16.01
N THR A 210 3.80 3.44 -14.98
CA THR A 210 2.36 3.69 -14.81
C THR A 210 2.04 4.94 -14.01
N TYR A 211 2.86 5.31 -13.02
CA TYR A 211 2.58 6.37 -12.05
C TYR A 211 3.65 7.47 -12.09
N PRO A 212 3.36 8.63 -12.72
CA PRO A 212 4.32 9.75 -12.82
C PRO A 212 4.88 10.20 -11.46
N VAL A 213 4.06 10.19 -10.40
CA VAL A 213 4.46 10.57 -9.05
C VAL A 213 5.52 9.63 -8.47
N PHE A 214 5.43 8.32 -8.77
CA PHE A 214 6.45 7.35 -8.37
C PHE A 214 7.73 7.55 -9.19
N ALA A 215 7.59 7.72 -10.50
CA ALA A 215 8.70 7.90 -11.43
C ALA A 215 9.54 9.15 -11.12
N GLU A 216 8.87 10.28 -10.88
CA GLU A 216 9.50 11.54 -10.49
C GLU A 216 10.29 11.37 -9.18
N HIS A 217 9.67 10.79 -8.16
CA HIS A 217 10.33 10.59 -6.87
C HIS A 217 11.53 9.64 -6.96
N LEU A 218 11.43 8.57 -7.76
CA LEU A 218 12.52 7.62 -7.96
C LEU A 218 13.72 8.29 -8.66
N ARG A 219 13.47 9.15 -9.65
CA ARG A 219 14.51 9.97 -10.30
C ARG A 219 15.20 10.92 -9.32
N VAL A 220 14.42 11.59 -8.47
CA VAL A 220 14.98 12.49 -7.45
C VAL A 220 15.84 11.72 -6.44
N CYS A 221 15.47 10.46 -6.12
CA CYS A 221 16.32 9.57 -5.31
C CYS A 221 17.62 9.18 -6.04
N GLU A 222 17.56 8.89 -7.33
CA GLU A 222 18.74 8.62 -8.16
C GLU A 222 19.70 9.81 -8.16
N GLU A 223 19.18 11.03 -8.36
CA GLU A 223 19.96 12.27 -8.31
C GLU A 223 20.60 12.50 -6.92
N ALA A 224 19.89 12.18 -5.83
CA ALA A 224 20.42 12.31 -4.47
C ALA A 224 21.50 11.25 -4.14
N LEU A 225 21.46 10.08 -4.79
CA LEU A 225 22.43 9.00 -4.60
C LEU A 225 23.69 9.18 -5.45
N ASP A 226 23.59 9.84 -6.61
CA ASP A 226 24.66 10.05 -7.59
C ASP A 226 26.02 10.47 -6.99
N PRO A 227 26.11 11.36 -5.99
CA PRO A 227 27.40 11.75 -5.41
C PRO A 227 28.12 10.62 -4.64
N TYR A 228 27.43 9.53 -4.30
CA TYR A 228 27.92 8.48 -3.40
C TYR A 228 28.08 7.11 -4.06
N VAL A 229 27.56 6.94 -5.28
CA VAL A 229 27.57 5.67 -6.02
C VAL A 229 28.21 5.85 -7.40
N ASP A 230 28.68 4.76 -7.99
CA ASP A 230 29.30 4.71 -9.33
C ASP A 230 28.43 3.99 -10.37
N TRP A 231 27.13 3.84 -10.08
CA TRP A 231 26.16 3.11 -10.88
C TRP A 231 24.82 3.85 -11.00
N SER A 232 24.07 3.58 -12.06
CA SER A 232 22.69 4.11 -12.23
C SER A 232 21.68 3.22 -11.52
N LEU A 233 20.78 3.84 -10.75
CA LEU A 233 19.70 3.15 -10.06
C LEU A 233 18.76 2.47 -11.05
N LEU A 234 18.37 3.16 -12.11
CA LEU A 234 17.47 2.58 -13.11
C LEU A 234 18.12 1.40 -13.85
N SER A 235 19.41 1.47 -14.18
CA SER A 235 20.14 0.34 -14.79
C SER A 235 20.19 -0.87 -13.86
N VAL A 236 20.41 -0.66 -12.56
CA VAL A 236 20.37 -1.71 -11.53
C VAL A 236 18.97 -2.34 -11.44
N LEU A 237 17.91 -1.53 -11.36
CA LEU A 237 16.54 -2.03 -11.27
C LEU A 237 16.11 -2.80 -12.51
N ARG A 238 16.59 -2.41 -13.70
CA ARG A 238 16.36 -3.12 -14.97
C ARG A 238 17.18 -4.40 -15.12
N GLY A 239 18.20 -4.60 -14.29
CA GLY A 239 19.12 -5.73 -14.45
C GLY A 239 19.93 -5.65 -15.75
N GLU A 240 20.33 -4.45 -16.16
CA GLU A 240 21.18 -4.26 -17.33
C GLU A 240 22.53 -4.96 -17.14
N ALA A 241 23.12 -5.49 -18.22
CA ALA A 241 24.31 -6.35 -18.15
C ALA A 241 25.55 -5.67 -17.52
N ASP A 242 25.67 -4.35 -17.70
CA ASP A 242 26.77 -3.55 -17.16
C ASP A 242 26.48 -2.98 -15.76
N ALA A 243 25.26 -3.18 -15.23
CA ALA A 243 24.90 -2.75 -13.90
C ALA A 243 25.43 -3.71 -12.82
N PRO A 244 25.83 -3.21 -11.65
CA PRO A 244 26.27 -4.09 -10.57
C PRO A 244 25.11 -4.92 -10.01
N SER A 245 25.41 -6.13 -9.52
CA SER A 245 24.40 -7.05 -8.96
C SER A 245 23.70 -6.46 -7.74
N LEU A 246 22.37 -6.67 -7.65
CA LEU A 246 21.55 -6.44 -6.46
C LEU A 246 21.91 -7.34 -5.26
N ASP A 247 22.83 -8.28 -5.40
CA ASP A 247 23.35 -9.06 -4.27
C ASP A 247 24.42 -8.28 -3.48
N ARG A 248 25.01 -7.23 -4.07
CA ARG A 248 26.00 -6.39 -3.40
C ARG A 248 25.34 -5.45 -2.40
N VAL A 249 25.81 -5.46 -1.15
CA VAL A 249 25.26 -4.61 -0.07
C VAL A 249 25.25 -3.12 -0.40
N ASP A 250 26.33 -2.64 -1.05
CA ASP A 250 26.50 -1.25 -1.45
C ASP A 250 25.59 -0.82 -2.62
N VAL A 251 24.90 -1.78 -3.24
CA VAL A 251 23.92 -1.56 -4.31
C VAL A 251 22.49 -1.74 -3.77
N VAL A 252 22.26 -2.85 -3.06
CA VAL A 252 20.90 -3.25 -2.63
C VAL A 252 20.29 -2.32 -1.59
N GLN A 253 21.08 -1.82 -0.63
CA GLN A 253 20.54 -0.93 0.41
C GLN A 253 20.08 0.40 -0.17
N PRO A 254 20.90 1.14 -0.97
CA PRO A 254 20.45 2.35 -1.63
C PRO A 254 19.28 2.13 -2.61
N ALA A 255 19.29 1.03 -3.37
CA ALA A 255 18.19 0.71 -4.28
C ALA A 255 16.87 0.46 -3.53
N LEU A 256 16.90 -0.34 -2.45
CA LEU A 256 15.73 -0.56 -1.59
C LEU A 256 15.25 0.74 -0.94
N PHE A 257 16.17 1.58 -0.45
CA PHE A 257 15.82 2.90 0.10
C PHE A 257 15.03 3.72 -0.92
N ALA A 258 15.55 3.89 -2.14
CA ALA A 258 14.91 4.67 -3.18
C ALA A 258 13.52 4.14 -3.55
N VAL A 259 13.36 2.81 -3.66
CA VAL A 259 12.06 2.18 -3.92
C VAL A 259 11.10 2.39 -2.74
N MET A 260 11.54 2.19 -1.50
CA MET A 260 10.71 2.34 -0.30
C MET A 260 10.17 3.77 -0.13
N VAL A 261 11.03 4.79 -0.28
CA VAL A 261 10.59 6.18 -0.13
C VAL A 261 9.70 6.63 -1.29
N SER A 262 9.92 6.10 -2.49
CA SER A 262 9.05 6.35 -3.66
C SER A 262 7.68 5.66 -3.52
N LEU A 263 7.63 4.46 -2.93
CA LEU A 263 6.37 3.80 -2.56
C LEU A 263 5.61 4.60 -1.51
N ALA A 264 6.30 5.11 -0.48
CA ALA A 264 5.67 5.97 0.53
C ALA A 264 5.11 7.25 -0.10
N HIS A 265 5.83 7.85 -1.05
CA HIS A 265 5.36 9.02 -1.80
C HIS A 265 4.11 8.70 -2.63
N LEU A 266 4.09 7.55 -3.34
CA LEU A 266 2.93 7.08 -4.08
C LEU A 266 1.71 6.88 -3.17
N TRP A 267 1.85 6.19 -2.04
CA TRP A 267 0.76 6.01 -1.09
C TRP A 267 0.17 7.33 -0.59
N ARG A 268 1.03 8.31 -0.28
CA ARG A 268 0.60 9.65 0.16
C ARG A 268 -0.15 10.39 -0.94
N SER A 269 0.27 10.24 -2.20
CA SER A 269 -0.44 10.83 -3.36
C SER A 269 -1.84 10.25 -3.58
N LEU A 270 -2.05 8.99 -3.15
CA LEU A 270 -3.35 8.32 -3.15
C LEU A 270 -4.20 8.65 -1.91
N GLY A 271 -3.72 9.54 -1.04
CA GLY A 271 -4.42 10.00 0.15
C GLY A 271 -4.18 9.18 1.41
N VAL A 272 -3.29 8.18 1.38
CA VAL A 272 -2.92 7.39 2.58
C VAL A 272 -1.78 8.08 3.30
N GLN A 273 -2.08 8.71 4.43
CA GLN A 273 -1.07 9.33 5.30
C GLN A 273 -0.71 8.38 6.44
N PRO A 274 0.58 8.16 6.73
CA PRO A 274 0.99 7.40 7.90
C PRO A 274 0.74 8.21 9.18
N ALA A 275 0.11 7.60 10.18
CA ALA A 275 0.06 8.14 11.54
C ALA A 275 1.32 7.83 12.34
N ALA A 276 2.10 6.85 11.90
CA ALA A 276 3.42 6.55 12.43
C ALA A 276 4.28 5.85 11.38
N VAL A 277 5.59 5.88 11.58
CA VAL A 277 6.56 5.10 10.81
C VAL A 277 7.38 4.22 11.74
N ILE A 278 7.76 3.05 11.23
CA ILE A 278 8.69 2.11 11.85
C ILE A 278 9.62 1.59 10.76
N GLY A 279 10.89 1.35 11.07
CA GLY A 279 11.82 0.76 10.11
C GLY A 279 12.65 -0.34 10.75
N HIS A 280 12.97 -1.37 9.98
CA HIS A 280 13.80 -2.48 10.45
C HIS A 280 15.25 -2.28 9.97
N SER A 281 16.20 -2.08 10.90
CA SER A 281 17.61 -1.84 10.58
C SER A 281 17.77 -0.66 9.61
N GLN A 282 18.34 -0.88 8.42
CA GLN A 282 18.51 0.17 7.40
C GLN A 282 17.20 0.77 6.89
N GLY A 283 16.07 0.06 7.05
CA GLY A 283 14.74 0.61 6.77
C GLY A 283 14.39 1.83 7.63
N GLU A 284 15.02 2.01 8.79
CA GLU A 284 14.84 3.24 9.59
C GLU A 284 15.31 4.51 8.87
N ILE A 285 16.24 4.41 7.93
CA ILE A 285 16.69 5.56 7.13
C ILE A 285 15.54 6.06 6.25
N ALA A 286 14.81 5.13 5.61
CA ALA A 286 13.61 5.45 4.84
C ALA A 286 12.49 5.98 5.74
N ALA A 287 12.26 5.36 6.91
CA ALA A 287 11.28 5.83 7.89
C ALA A 287 11.60 7.26 8.37
N ALA A 288 12.85 7.56 8.71
CA ALA A 288 13.26 8.88 9.17
C ALA A 288 13.09 9.94 8.08
N HIS A 289 13.42 9.63 6.83
CA HIS A 289 13.14 10.52 5.70
C HIS A 289 11.63 10.77 5.54
N VAL A 290 10.82 9.72 5.53
CA VAL A 290 9.36 9.84 5.37
C VAL A 290 8.71 10.59 6.53
N ALA A 291 9.25 10.47 7.75
CA ALA A 291 8.82 11.24 8.91
C ALA A 291 9.19 12.73 8.82
N GLY A 292 10.03 13.13 7.87
CA GLY A 292 10.56 14.50 7.72
C GLY A 292 11.76 14.78 8.61
N ALA A 293 12.36 13.76 9.22
CA ALA A 293 13.50 13.91 10.10
C ALA A 293 14.82 14.09 9.35
N LEU A 294 14.93 13.49 8.17
CA LEU A 294 16.09 13.61 7.29
C LEU A 294 15.69 14.24 5.96
N SER A 295 16.54 15.14 5.46
CA SER A 295 16.51 15.53 4.06
C SER A 295 16.74 14.29 3.17
N LEU A 296 16.35 14.36 1.91
CA LEU A 296 16.61 13.24 1.00
C LEU A 296 18.11 13.06 0.79
N GLU A 297 18.86 14.15 0.73
CA GLU A 297 20.31 14.18 0.56
C GLU A 297 21.04 13.54 1.74
N ASP A 298 20.61 13.84 2.97
CA ASP A 298 21.17 13.23 4.18
C ASP A 298 20.83 11.74 4.25
N ALA A 299 19.58 11.37 3.95
CA ALA A 299 19.16 9.96 3.93
C ALA A 299 19.93 9.16 2.87
N ALA A 300 20.11 9.73 1.67
CA ALA A 300 20.90 9.16 0.58
C ALA A 300 22.38 8.99 0.99
N ARG A 301 22.97 10.01 1.66
CA ARG A 301 24.32 9.93 2.21
C ARG A 301 24.44 8.79 3.23
N ILE A 302 23.53 8.70 4.18
CA ILE A 302 23.56 7.67 5.23
C ILE A 302 23.50 6.28 4.60
N VAL A 303 22.51 6.01 3.74
CA VAL A 303 22.33 4.67 3.17
C VAL A 303 23.50 4.25 2.28
N ALA A 304 24.01 5.16 1.44
CA ALA A 304 25.11 4.85 0.53
C ALA A 304 26.45 4.69 1.27
N GLN A 305 26.73 5.55 2.25
CA GLN A 305 27.98 5.48 2.99
C GLN A 305 28.02 4.31 3.96
N ARG A 306 26.91 4.02 4.64
CA ARG A 306 26.75 2.85 5.50
C ARG A 306 26.97 1.56 4.71
N SER A 307 26.30 1.41 3.57
CA SER A 307 26.37 0.20 2.76
C SER A 307 27.78 0.01 2.16
N ARG A 308 28.44 1.11 1.77
CA ARG A 308 29.85 1.10 1.33
C ARG A 308 30.80 0.66 2.45
N ALA A 309 30.60 1.13 3.69
CA ALA A 309 31.40 0.70 4.83
C ALA A 309 31.21 -0.81 5.12
N LEU A 310 29.98 -1.32 5.00
CA LEU A 310 29.67 -2.74 5.15
C LEU A 310 30.37 -3.63 4.12
N ARG A 311 30.58 -3.13 2.89
CA ARG A 311 31.32 -3.88 1.86
C ARG A 311 32.75 -4.25 2.28
N GLY A 312 33.38 -3.46 3.16
CA GLY A 312 34.70 -3.79 3.73
C GLY A 312 34.69 -4.99 4.71
N LEU A 313 33.50 -5.45 5.10
CA LEU A 313 33.28 -6.59 5.99
C LEU A 313 32.82 -7.85 5.25
N SER A 314 32.52 -7.76 3.95
CA SER A 314 32.05 -8.87 3.13
C SER A 314 33.00 -10.06 3.17
N GLY A 315 32.41 -11.25 3.31
CA GLY A 315 33.09 -12.54 3.46
C GLY A 315 33.57 -12.85 4.88
N ARG A 316 33.41 -11.93 5.85
CA ARG A 316 33.95 -12.09 7.22
C ARG A 316 32.89 -12.33 8.26
N GLY A 317 31.61 -12.26 7.92
CA GLY A 317 30.49 -12.45 8.83
C GLY A 317 29.38 -13.31 8.22
N ALA A 318 28.48 -13.76 9.07
CA ALA A 318 27.28 -14.47 8.67
C ALA A 318 26.10 -14.09 9.56
N MET A 319 24.90 -14.30 9.05
CA MET A 319 23.66 -14.14 9.81
C MET A 319 22.71 -15.29 9.50
N ALA A 320 21.89 -15.66 10.48
CA ALA A 320 20.89 -16.71 10.30
C ALA A 320 19.62 -16.41 11.09
N ALA A 321 18.47 -16.75 10.50
CA ALA A 321 17.18 -16.72 11.16
C ALA A 321 16.91 -18.08 11.83
N VAL A 322 16.42 -18.06 13.06
CA VAL A 322 16.18 -19.25 13.86
C VAL A 322 14.81 -19.16 14.53
N SER A 323 14.06 -20.25 14.49
CA SER A 323 12.67 -20.30 14.98
C SER A 323 12.59 -20.47 16.50
N MET A 324 13.19 -19.53 17.25
CA MET A 324 13.23 -19.51 18.71
C MET A 324 13.05 -18.08 19.26
N SER A 325 12.78 -17.97 20.56
CA SER A 325 12.71 -16.66 21.24
C SER A 325 14.10 -16.05 21.42
N ALA A 326 14.14 -14.74 21.65
CA ALA A 326 15.40 -14.02 21.86
C ALA A 326 16.13 -14.49 23.12
N GLU A 327 15.39 -14.83 24.18
CA GLU A 327 15.93 -15.33 25.45
C GLU A 327 16.58 -16.71 25.28
N GLU A 328 15.97 -17.57 24.46
CA GLU A 328 16.55 -18.88 24.10
C GLU A 328 17.86 -18.70 23.32
N ALA A 329 17.83 -17.85 22.30
CA ALA A 329 19.02 -17.58 21.48
C ALA A 329 20.16 -17.00 22.33
N ALA A 330 19.88 -16.02 23.19
CA ALA A 330 20.86 -15.41 24.07
C ALA A 330 21.48 -16.42 25.04
N ARG A 331 20.66 -17.30 25.64
CA ARG A 331 21.16 -18.35 26.54
C ARG A 331 22.10 -19.33 25.84
N ARG A 332 21.75 -19.73 24.62
CA ARG A 332 22.56 -20.64 23.79
C ARG A 332 23.89 -20.01 23.37
N ILE A 333 23.86 -18.73 22.98
CA ILE A 333 25.07 -17.95 22.67
C ILE A 333 26.01 -17.91 23.88
N GLU A 334 25.49 -17.70 25.09
CA GLU A 334 26.32 -17.68 26.29
C GLU A 334 26.91 -19.06 26.63
N ASN A 335 26.12 -20.13 26.45
CA ASN A 335 26.61 -21.50 26.65
C ASN A 335 27.78 -21.83 25.71
N LEU A 336 27.70 -21.46 24.43
CA LEU A 336 28.78 -21.63 23.45
C LEU A 336 30.07 -20.91 23.87
N ARG A 337 29.95 -19.67 24.38
CA ARG A 337 31.10 -18.91 24.91
C ARG A 337 31.75 -19.60 26.11
N SER A 338 30.94 -20.21 26.98
CA SER A 338 31.45 -20.93 28.15
C SER A 338 32.15 -22.25 27.80
N THR A 339 31.71 -22.94 26.74
CA THR A 339 32.33 -24.20 26.30
C THR A 339 33.68 -23.98 25.63
N ASP A 340 33.85 -22.88 24.87
CA ASP A 340 35.14 -22.52 24.25
C ASP A 340 36.20 -22.11 25.29
N ASN A 341 35.80 -21.48 26.39
CA ASN A 341 36.71 -21.12 27.48
C ASN A 341 37.08 -22.30 28.41
N GLY A 342 36.34 -23.42 28.37
CA GLY A 342 36.55 -24.59 29.23
C GLY A 342 37.60 -25.59 28.75
N GLY A 343 38.07 -25.48 27.49
CA GLY A 343 38.98 -26.46 26.85
C GLY A 343 40.47 -26.31 27.12
N ARG A 344 40.91 -25.36 27.97
CA ARG A 344 42.35 -25.06 28.22
C ARG A 344 42.86 -25.40 29.62
N GLY A 345 42.11 -26.15 30.42
CA GLY A 345 42.50 -26.51 31.79
C GLY A 345 42.47 -28.01 32.06
N GLY A 346 43.49 -28.76 31.62
CA GLY A 346 43.70 -30.11 32.13
C GLY A 346 44.61 -31.00 31.30
N GLU A 347 45.93 -30.76 31.34
CA GLU A 347 46.92 -31.85 31.26
C GLU A 347 48.09 -31.55 32.20
N ASP A 348 48.20 -32.38 33.24
CA ASP A 348 49.36 -32.47 34.11
C ASP A 348 50.56 -33.05 33.35
N GLY A 349 51.61 -32.24 33.24
CA GLY A 349 53.01 -32.60 33.44
C GLY A 349 53.62 -33.79 32.68
N SER A 350 54.36 -33.48 31.61
CA SER A 350 55.69 -34.09 31.38
C SER A 350 56.53 -33.22 30.43
N ALA A 351 57.77 -32.97 30.85
CA ALA A 351 58.73 -32.08 30.23
C ALA A 351 59.24 -32.56 28.85
N GLY A 352 59.48 -31.59 27.96
CA GLY A 352 60.16 -31.80 26.69
C GLY A 352 60.52 -30.45 26.06
N THR A 353 61.78 -30.04 26.21
CA THR A 353 62.37 -28.84 25.60
C THR A 353 62.44 -28.97 24.08
N ASP A 354 61.92 -28.00 23.33
CA ASP A 354 62.67 -27.45 22.18
C ASP A 354 62.20 -26.04 21.79
N ARG A 355 63.16 -25.17 21.47
CA ARG A 355 62.94 -23.81 20.98
C ARG A 355 62.91 -23.84 19.46
N ARG A 356 61.89 -23.22 18.84
CA ARG A 356 62.03 -22.48 17.56
C ARG A 356 60.81 -21.61 17.25
N THR A 357 61.10 -20.33 16.97
CA THR A 357 60.39 -19.39 16.07
C THR A 357 58.86 -19.26 16.25
N GLY A 358 58.29 -18.18 16.80
CA GLY A 358 58.51 -16.79 16.42
C GLY A 358 57.53 -16.36 15.33
N THR A 359 56.25 -16.17 15.69
CA THR A 359 55.32 -15.09 15.28
C THR A 359 53.95 -15.36 15.92
N ASP A 360 53.80 -14.98 17.19
CA ASP A 360 52.49 -14.92 17.86
C ASP A 360 51.77 -13.65 17.36
N ARG A 361 51.06 -13.76 16.23
CA ARG A 361 50.03 -12.78 15.88
C ARG A 361 48.79 -13.14 16.68
N ARG A 362 48.69 -12.58 17.88
CA ARG A 362 47.40 -12.37 18.55
C ARG A 362 46.60 -11.37 17.72
N THR A 363 45.81 -11.88 16.78
CA THR A 363 44.66 -11.15 16.23
C THR A 363 43.52 -11.22 17.24
N GLY A 364 42.89 -10.08 17.51
CA GLY A 364 41.97 -9.87 18.62
C GLY A 364 40.83 -10.88 18.72
N ASP A 365 40.59 -11.31 19.95
CA ASP A 365 39.54 -12.22 20.45
C ASP A 365 38.11 -11.62 20.37
N GLY A 366 37.88 -10.64 19.50
CA GLY A 366 36.61 -9.87 19.42
C GLY A 366 35.69 -10.28 18.26
N GLY A 367 36.20 -10.99 17.25
CA GLY A 367 35.47 -11.25 16.00
C GLY A 367 34.62 -12.53 15.96
N GLY A 368 34.72 -13.39 16.98
CA GLY A 368 34.02 -14.69 17.02
C GLY A 368 32.70 -14.71 17.80
N ALA A 369 32.35 -13.60 18.47
CA ALA A 369 31.22 -13.59 19.38
C ALA A 369 29.87 -13.45 18.64
N LEU A 370 29.04 -14.49 18.70
CA LEU A 370 27.65 -14.43 18.27
C LEU A 370 26.88 -13.35 19.04
N SER A 371 25.95 -12.69 18.35
CA SER A 371 25.04 -11.68 18.87
C SER A 371 23.61 -11.99 18.42
N VAL A 372 22.62 -11.60 19.22
CA VAL A 372 21.23 -11.50 18.77
C VAL A 372 21.11 -10.21 17.96
N ALA A 373 20.84 -10.36 16.67
CA ALA A 373 20.85 -9.26 15.70
C ALA A 373 19.45 -8.64 15.49
N ALA A 374 18.38 -9.45 15.55
CA ALA A 374 17.02 -8.97 15.42
C ALA A 374 16.03 -9.90 16.11
N VAL A 375 14.93 -9.33 16.62
CA VAL A 375 13.80 -10.04 17.21
C VAL A 375 12.56 -9.70 16.39
N ASN A 376 12.25 -10.55 15.41
CA ASN A 376 11.17 -10.32 14.43
C ASN A 376 9.81 -10.79 14.94
N GLY A 377 9.79 -11.59 15.99
CA GLY A 377 8.59 -12.06 16.65
C GLY A 377 8.89 -13.01 17.81
N PRO A 378 7.86 -13.48 18.53
CA PRO A 378 8.04 -14.30 19.74
C PRO A 378 8.82 -15.61 19.53
N ALA A 379 8.84 -16.14 18.30
CA ALA A 379 9.56 -17.34 17.91
C ALA A 379 10.40 -17.12 16.64
N SER A 380 10.85 -15.88 16.38
CA SER A 380 11.66 -15.55 15.20
C SER A 380 12.78 -14.59 15.58
N THR A 381 13.99 -15.14 15.68
CA THR A 381 15.20 -14.41 16.08
C THR A 381 16.26 -14.54 15.00
N VAL A 382 17.03 -13.47 14.77
CA VAL A 382 18.21 -13.50 13.90
C VAL A 382 19.46 -13.44 14.76
N VAL A 383 20.43 -14.31 14.49
CA VAL A 383 21.77 -14.29 15.09
C VAL A 383 22.80 -13.85 14.07
N ALA A 384 23.87 -13.21 14.53
CA ALA A 384 24.95 -12.71 13.69
C ALA A 384 26.32 -12.91 14.36
N GLY A 385 27.35 -13.25 13.59
CA GLY A 385 28.71 -13.43 14.08
C GLY A 385 29.67 -13.89 12.98
N SER A 386 30.79 -14.52 13.35
CA SER A 386 31.67 -15.16 12.37
C SER A 386 30.94 -16.33 11.68
N PRO A 387 31.31 -16.67 10.42
CA PRO A 387 30.72 -17.80 9.70
C PRO A 387 30.72 -19.10 10.51
N ASP A 388 31.87 -19.47 11.08
CA ASP A 388 32.02 -20.71 11.84
C ASP A 388 31.17 -20.74 13.11
N ALA A 389 31.06 -19.60 13.81
CA ALA A 389 30.25 -19.53 15.03
C ALA A 389 28.75 -19.62 14.70
N VAL A 390 28.31 -19.00 13.60
CA VAL A 390 26.93 -19.12 13.13
C VAL A 390 26.63 -20.58 12.76
N ASP A 391 27.52 -21.25 12.04
CA ASP A 391 27.34 -22.65 11.67
C ASP A 391 27.24 -23.57 12.89
N ALA A 392 28.14 -23.41 13.87
CA ALA A 392 28.07 -24.16 15.12
C ALA A 392 26.76 -23.93 15.89
N PHE A 393 26.24 -22.69 15.90
CA PHE A 393 24.96 -22.36 16.52
C PHE A 393 23.79 -23.02 15.78
N LEU A 394 23.82 -23.01 14.45
CA LEU A 394 22.79 -23.62 13.62
C LEU A 394 22.74 -25.14 13.83
N ASP A 395 23.89 -25.81 13.81
CA ASP A 395 23.97 -27.25 14.04
C ASP A 395 23.36 -27.65 15.39
N GLN A 396 23.65 -26.90 16.46
CA GLN A 396 23.06 -27.14 17.79
C GLN A 396 21.55 -26.86 17.82
N ALA A 397 21.10 -25.79 17.16
CA ALA A 397 19.68 -25.47 17.09
C ALA A 397 18.90 -26.54 16.32
N GLU A 398 19.44 -27.04 15.21
CA GLU A 398 18.82 -28.09 14.39
C GLU A 398 18.79 -29.43 15.13
N ALA A 399 19.87 -29.78 15.84
CA ALA A 399 19.91 -30.98 16.69
C ALA A 399 18.80 -30.97 17.77
N ASP A 400 18.44 -29.79 18.26
CA ASP A 400 17.37 -29.58 19.24
C ASP A 400 15.98 -29.36 18.59
N GLY A 401 15.87 -29.51 17.27
CA GLY A 401 14.60 -29.49 16.53
C GLY A 401 14.12 -28.09 16.09
N PHE A 402 14.95 -27.05 16.19
CA PHE A 402 14.61 -25.72 15.70
C PHE A 402 14.78 -25.63 14.18
N GLN A 403 13.85 -24.93 13.52
CA GLN A 403 14.00 -24.57 12.11
C GLN A 403 14.97 -23.40 11.98
N THR A 404 15.98 -23.55 11.13
CA THR A 404 16.98 -22.52 10.86
C THR A 404 17.04 -22.16 9.39
N ARG A 405 17.52 -20.96 9.08
CA ARG A 405 17.76 -20.51 7.71
C ARG A 405 18.90 -19.50 7.67
N ARG A 406 19.97 -19.83 6.97
CA ARG A 406 21.05 -18.89 6.68
C ARG A 406 20.55 -17.75 5.80
N LEU A 407 20.93 -16.52 6.14
CA LEU A 407 20.58 -15.34 5.36
C LEU A 407 21.63 -15.12 4.26
N PRO A 408 21.24 -14.70 3.04
CA PRO A 408 22.18 -14.44 1.95
C PRO A 408 22.89 -13.09 2.16
N VAL A 409 23.70 -13.02 3.22
CA VAL A 409 24.55 -11.89 3.60
C VAL A 409 25.90 -12.43 4.07
N ASP A 410 26.97 -11.73 3.70
CA ASP A 410 28.35 -12.15 3.97
C ASP A 410 29.07 -11.25 4.99
N TYR A 411 28.29 -10.49 5.76
CA TYR A 411 28.70 -9.68 6.91
C TYR A 411 27.70 -9.88 8.06
N ALA A 412 28.10 -9.53 9.28
CA ALA A 412 27.34 -9.76 10.51
C ALA A 412 26.87 -8.43 11.13
N SER A 413 25.92 -7.74 10.51
CA SER A 413 25.34 -6.52 11.10
C SER A 413 24.66 -6.80 12.44
N HIS A 414 24.55 -5.76 13.30
CA HIS A 414 24.01 -5.87 14.66
C HIS A 414 24.83 -6.81 15.56
N SER A 415 26.15 -6.81 15.36
CA SER A 415 27.10 -7.61 16.14
C SER A 415 28.38 -6.81 16.42
N ALA A 416 29.25 -7.38 17.26
CA ALA A 416 30.56 -6.80 17.56
C ALA A 416 31.42 -6.53 16.31
N GLN A 417 31.18 -7.22 15.18
CA GLN A 417 31.89 -6.96 13.93
C GLN A 417 31.73 -5.50 13.46
N MET A 418 30.62 -4.83 13.79
CA MET A 418 30.37 -3.43 13.38
C MET A 418 31.31 -2.43 14.05
N GLU A 419 31.95 -2.80 15.17
CA GLU A 419 32.91 -1.95 15.88
C GLU A 419 34.15 -1.64 15.00
N GLU A 420 34.49 -2.53 14.06
CA GLU A 420 35.60 -2.32 13.11
C GLU A 420 35.39 -1.10 12.19
N ILE A 421 34.14 -0.75 11.90
CA ILE A 421 33.78 0.36 11.00
C ILE A 421 33.21 1.56 11.75
N GLN A 422 33.17 1.52 13.09
CA GLN A 422 32.56 2.56 13.91
C GLN A 422 33.13 3.95 13.60
N GLN A 423 34.45 4.13 13.77
CA GLN A 423 35.06 5.45 13.61
C GLN A 423 34.93 5.96 12.17
N GLY A 424 35.16 5.09 11.19
CA GLY A 424 35.01 5.45 9.78
C GLY A 424 33.58 5.89 9.43
N LEU A 425 32.57 5.20 9.97
CA LEU A 425 31.17 5.59 9.76
C LEU A 425 30.84 6.92 10.44
N LEU A 426 31.30 7.13 11.68
CA LEU A 426 31.09 8.38 12.40
C LEU A 426 31.71 9.58 11.66
N ASP A 427 32.92 9.43 11.14
CA ASP A 427 33.62 10.48 10.40
C ASP A 427 32.91 10.80 9.07
N ILE A 428 32.50 9.78 8.32
CA ILE A 428 31.86 9.96 7.00
C ILE A 428 30.46 10.59 7.11
N LEU A 429 29.77 10.38 8.23
CA LEU A 429 28.42 10.89 8.47
C LEU A 429 28.39 12.13 9.36
N ALA A 430 29.52 12.79 9.60
CA ALA A 430 29.63 13.92 10.53
C ALA A 430 28.75 15.14 10.19
N ASP A 431 28.46 15.37 8.90
CA ASP A 431 27.64 16.52 8.48
C ASP A 431 26.14 16.21 8.36
N VAL A 432 25.72 14.98 8.66
CA VAL A 432 24.30 14.61 8.64
C VAL A 432 23.56 15.37 9.73
N THR A 433 22.51 16.09 9.34
CA THR A 433 21.73 16.92 10.27
C THR A 433 20.28 16.46 10.31
N ALA A 434 19.90 15.78 11.39
CA ALA A 434 18.51 15.45 11.65
C ALA A 434 17.70 16.67 12.11
N ARG A 435 16.38 16.61 11.91
CA ARG A 435 15.42 17.67 12.25
C ARG A 435 14.20 17.06 12.94
N PRO A 436 13.41 17.85 13.69
CA PRO A 436 12.11 17.40 14.16
C PRO A 436 11.20 17.06 12.97
N GLY A 437 10.85 15.79 12.84
CA GLY A 437 9.87 15.27 11.89
C GLY A 437 8.43 15.57 12.32
N THR A 438 7.50 15.41 11.37
CA THR A 438 6.06 15.67 11.57
C THR A 438 5.25 14.40 11.82
N ILE A 439 5.83 13.23 11.62
CA ILE A 439 5.17 11.93 11.82
C ILE A 439 5.89 11.19 12.96
N PRO A 440 5.16 10.62 13.95
CA PRO A 440 5.73 9.78 14.99
C PRO A 440 6.65 8.69 14.43
N PHE A 441 7.89 8.65 14.91
CA PHE A 441 8.92 7.68 14.55
C PHE A 441 9.13 6.72 15.71
N TYR A 442 8.80 5.45 15.51
CA TYR A 442 9.06 4.38 16.48
C TYR A 442 10.41 3.77 16.16
N SER A 443 11.40 4.03 17.03
CA SER A 443 12.74 3.46 16.89
C SER A 443 12.74 1.99 17.30
N THR A 444 13.23 1.14 16.41
CA THR A 444 13.52 -0.28 16.71
C THR A 444 14.83 -0.45 17.48
N VAL A 445 15.65 0.60 17.59
CA VAL A 445 16.88 0.64 18.41
C VAL A 445 16.56 0.89 19.88
N THR A 446 15.66 1.85 20.17
CA THR A 446 15.30 2.23 21.55
C THR A 446 13.99 1.62 22.03
N ALA A 447 13.23 0.96 21.14
CA ALA A 447 11.93 0.37 21.41
C ALA A 447 10.87 1.38 21.95
N ASP A 448 10.94 2.64 21.50
CA ASP A 448 10.02 3.70 21.90
C ASP A 448 9.86 4.75 20.78
N VAL A 449 8.88 5.64 20.93
CA VAL A 449 8.76 6.86 20.12
C VAL A 449 9.93 7.77 20.43
N MET A 450 10.64 8.22 19.39
CA MET A 450 11.85 9.03 19.55
C MET A 450 11.64 10.46 19.02
N ASP A 451 12.21 11.44 19.73
CA ASP A 451 12.42 12.77 19.15
C ASP A 451 13.46 12.66 18.03
N THR A 452 13.00 12.90 16.81
CA THR A 452 13.76 12.69 15.59
C THR A 452 14.89 13.71 15.40
N ALA A 453 14.92 14.81 16.15
CA ALA A 453 16.09 15.67 16.23
C ALA A 453 17.33 14.94 16.81
N GLY A 454 17.12 13.84 17.54
CA GLY A 454 18.17 12.99 18.10
C GLY A 454 18.72 11.91 17.14
N LEU A 455 18.29 11.87 15.88
CA LEU A 455 18.80 10.91 14.87
C LEU A 455 20.17 11.34 14.32
N ASP A 456 21.11 11.56 15.22
CA ASP A 456 22.48 11.96 14.93
C ASP A 456 23.32 10.83 14.36
N THR A 457 24.56 11.13 14.00
CA THR A 457 25.50 10.15 13.48
C THR A 457 25.73 8.97 14.43
N ALA A 458 25.72 9.22 15.74
CA ALA A 458 25.87 8.18 16.75
C ALA A 458 24.64 7.26 16.79
N TYR A 459 23.43 7.78 16.55
CA TYR A 459 22.22 6.99 16.36
C TYR A 459 22.36 6.06 15.17
N TRP A 460 22.81 6.54 14.01
CA TRP A 460 22.94 5.68 12.83
C TRP A 460 24.00 4.59 12.99
N TYR A 461 25.05 4.83 13.79
CA TYR A 461 25.95 3.76 14.22
C TYR A 461 25.26 2.76 15.17
N ARG A 462 24.51 3.24 16.19
CA ARG A 462 23.72 2.36 17.09
C ARG A 462 22.64 1.57 16.35
N ASN A 463 22.04 2.11 15.29
CA ASN A 463 21.11 1.36 14.44
C ASN A 463 21.81 0.19 13.74
N LEU A 464 23.09 0.35 13.41
CA LEU A 464 23.87 -0.68 12.74
C LEU A 464 24.45 -1.73 13.71
N ARG A 465 24.76 -1.34 14.95
CA ARG A 465 25.42 -2.17 15.98
C ARG A 465 24.44 -2.86 16.90
#